data_AF-A0A4Q7UMX2-F1
#
_entry.id   AF-A0A4Q7UMX2-F1
#
_cell.length_a   1.000
_cell.length_b   1.000
_cell.length_c   1.000
_cell.angle_alpha   90.00
_cell.angle_beta   90.00
_cell.angle_gamma   90.00
#
_symmetry.space_group_name_H-M   'P 1'
#
loop_
_entity.id
_entity.type
_entity.pdbx_description
1 polymer ?
#
loop_
_entity_poly.entity_id
_entity_poly.type
_entity_poly.pdbx_seq_one_letter_code
_entity_poly.pdbx_strand_id
1 'polypeptide(L)'
;MSGVGYRQLWAVDPDGWRTAGAAWAGLSGPLDRRVDGLRTSGGRLRGGWSGGAATAADTRLAGLRDELASVAPALIEVDQVLAELAGRLAGAKARLTEAVAQADAAGLLVDRSGRVHLDPARVRPTDRAGVAAAAMAAAGVAAALGAALDGAAAADRVAADRLAELARAADTGWASPPPPGRPAPGAAPALVSAWWSGLTPAQRRWLIGREPALVGRLDGLPAAARDQANRLRLDGWRAELLAERRRLLSRVPPGPLAAIRLHGVSGRLAGLDALVERLTSGGAPRAYLLGLDPAGEGRAVVALGDPDHADRVLTYVPGMTAGLDDAPGELGRAARVLGRCAALAPGERSAAVLWLDYDAPDLLTEAASAGQARDAGPALHRFQEGLRVSHDGPPARQTVLGHSYGSLVVGVAAREHGLAADALIFVGSPGVGTSHAAELGVPPGEVWASSAPDDVIRAARPVDELGRRALFGAAPLAAVLGWPGRTGHELWFGHDPADPGFGGRVFPSGRGGHTGYWEAGNPALDGMARVVLGRPL
;
A
#
# COMPACT_ATOMS: atom_id res chain seq x y z
N MET A 1 -35.56 -5.05 8.75
CA MET A 1 -34.36 -4.21 8.87
C MET A 1 -34.68 -2.85 8.29
N SER A 2 -34.73 -1.81 9.11
CA SER A 2 -34.87 -0.43 8.64
C SER A 2 -33.63 -0.04 7.85
N GLY A 3 -33.78 0.33 6.57
CA GLY A 3 -32.65 0.79 5.75
C GLY A 3 -31.98 2.04 6.33
N VAL A 4 -30.71 2.27 5.97
CA VAL A 4 -29.96 3.48 6.37
C VAL A 4 -30.64 4.70 5.74
N GLY A 5 -31.19 5.58 6.58
CA GLY A 5 -31.85 6.80 6.13
C GLY A 5 -30.87 7.96 5.91
N TYR A 6 -31.28 8.92 5.07
CA TYR A 6 -30.53 10.15 4.78
C TYR A 6 -29.98 10.84 6.03
N ARG A 7 -30.83 11.05 7.04
CA ARG A 7 -30.44 11.69 8.30
C ARG A 7 -29.40 10.89 9.08
N GLN A 8 -29.47 9.56 9.03
CA GLN A 8 -28.52 8.69 9.72
C GLN A 8 -27.15 8.78 9.05
N LEU A 9 -27.08 8.67 7.71
CA LEU A 9 -25.82 8.83 6.98
C LEU A 9 -25.24 10.24 7.12
N TRP A 10 -26.07 11.28 7.16
CA TRP A 10 -25.62 12.65 7.40
C TRP A 10 -24.95 12.81 8.78
N ALA A 11 -25.58 12.23 9.81
CA ALA A 11 -25.14 12.38 11.20
C ALA A 11 -24.06 11.38 11.63
N VAL A 12 -23.81 10.32 10.85
CA VAL A 12 -22.84 9.28 11.24
C VAL A 12 -21.45 9.88 11.43
N ASP A 13 -20.75 9.36 12.44
CA ASP A 13 -19.36 9.65 12.75
C ASP A 13 -18.48 8.43 12.41
N PRO A 14 -17.82 8.42 11.24
CA PRO A 14 -16.89 7.36 10.89
C PRO A 14 -15.67 7.27 11.81
N ASP A 15 -15.23 8.37 12.43
CA ASP A 15 -14.01 8.38 13.25
C ASP A 15 -14.21 7.67 14.60
N GLY A 16 -15.43 7.72 15.14
CA GLY A 16 -15.81 6.92 16.30
C GLY A 16 -15.59 5.42 16.09
N TRP A 17 -15.94 4.90 14.90
CA TRP A 17 -15.72 3.49 14.55
C TRP A 17 -14.23 3.15 14.41
N ARG A 18 -13.43 4.02 13.78
CA ARG A 18 -11.96 3.84 13.72
C ARG A 18 -11.34 3.79 15.10
N THR A 19 -11.75 4.69 15.99
CA THR A 19 -11.24 4.77 17.36
C THR A 19 -11.59 3.50 18.14
N ALA A 20 -12.80 2.99 17.99
CA ALA A 20 -13.21 1.71 18.58
C ALA A 20 -12.36 0.54 18.05
N GLY A 21 -12.11 0.47 16.73
CA GLY A 21 -11.23 -0.52 16.12
C GLY A 21 -9.81 -0.47 16.67
N ALA A 22 -9.20 0.72 16.71
CA ALA A 22 -7.86 0.91 17.25
C ALA A 22 -7.75 0.48 18.73
N ALA A 23 -8.80 0.67 19.53
CA ALA A 23 -8.85 0.19 20.91
C ALA A 23 -8.82 -1.35 20.99
N TRP A 24 -9.50 -2.06 20.09
CA TRP A 24 -9.43 -3.52 19.98
C TRP A 24 -8.03 -4.00 19.59
N ALA A 25 -7.43 -3.42 18.54
CA ALA A 25 -6.07 -3.77 18.15
C ALA A 25 -5.04 -3.48 19.25
N GLY A 26 -5.24 -2.41 20.04
CA GLY A 26 -4.38 -2.06 21.17
C GLY A 26 -4.33 -3.08 22.31
N LEU A 27 -5.23 -4.07 22.33
CA LEU A 27 -5.23 -5.17 23.31
C LEU A 27 -4.17 -6.25 23.04
N SER A 28 -3.60 -6.32 21.83
CA SER A 28 -2.58 -7.31 21.48
C SER A 28 -1.33 -7.18 22.36
N GLY A 29 -0.76 -5.97 22.49
CA GLY A 29 0.44 -5.75 23.30
C GLY A 29 0.29 -6.14 24.78
N PRO A 30 -0.78 -5.74 25.49
CA PRO A 30 -1.08 -6.25 26.83
C PRO A 30 -1.23 -7.78 26.90
N LEU A 31 -1.88 -8.40 25.92
CA LEU A 31 -2.05 -9.85 25.83
C LEU A 31 -0.70 -10.56 25.69
N ASP A 32 0.14 -10.11 24.77
CA ASP A 32 1.47 -10.67 24.52
C ASP A 32 2.36 -10.59 25.76
N ARG A 33 2.38 -9.43 26.43
CA ARG A 33 3.11 -9.28 27.71
C ARG A 33 2.63 -10.28 28.77
N ARG A 34 1.32 -10.59 28.80
CA ARG A 34 0.76 -11.55 29.75
C ARG A 34 1.15 -12.98 29.39
N VAL A 35 1.05 -13.36 28.11
CA VAL A 35 1.48 -14.67 27.59
C VAL A 35 2.96 -14.90 27.89
N ASP A 36 3.79 -13.88 27.69
CA ASP A 36 5.23 -13.91 27.98
C ASP A 36 5.54 -14.07 29.47
N GLY A 37 4.80 -13.36 30.32
CA GLY A 37 4.87 -13.51 31.77
C GLY A 37 4.52 -14.93 32.23
N LEU A 38 3.48 -15.52 31.64
CA LEU A 38 3.06 -16.90 31.91
C LEU A 38 4.11 -17.92 31.42
N ARG A 39 4.71 -17.68 30.25
CA ARG A 39 5.80 -18.49 29.71
C ARG A 39 7.02 -18.48 30.61
N THR A 40 7.44 -17.29 31.06
CA THR A 40 8.57 -17.12 31.98
C THR A 40 8.32 -17.79 33.33
N SER A 41 7.11 -17.63 33.87
CA SER A 41 6.73 -18.24 35.15
C SER A 41 6.69 -19.77 35.07
N GLY A 42 6.14 -20.32 33.99
CA GLY A 42 6.17 -21.77 33.74
C GLY A 42 7.60 -22.30 33.59
N GLY A 43 8.49 -21.55 32.95
CA GLY A 43 9.90 -21.90 32.86
C GLY A 43 10.59 -22.04 34.22
N ARG A 44 10.26 -21.17 35.19
CA ARG A 44 10.78 -21.26 36.57
C ARG A 44 10.27 -22.49 37.31
N LEU A 45 8.99 -22.86 37.13
CA LEU A 45 8.42 -24.07 37.75
C LEU A 45 9.17 -25.33 37.32
N ARG A 46 9.57 -25.42 36.04
CA ARG A 46 10.38 -26.54 35.52
C ARG A 46 11.76 -26.66 36.15
N GLY A 47 12.33 -25.56 36.64
CA GLY A 47 13.65 -25.56 37.27
C GLY A 47 13.73 -26.35 38.58
N GLY A 48 12.58 -26.61 39.23
CA GLY A 48 12.52 -27.30 40.53
C GLY A 48 11.51 -28.46 40.59
N TRP A 49 10.84 -28.81 39.49
CA TRP A 49 9.80 -29.85 39.46
C TRP A 49 9.91 -30.70 38.20
N SER A 50 10.01 -32.03 38.38
CA SER A 50 10.21 -33.01 37.30
C SER A 50 9.31 -34.25 37.46
N GLY A 51 9.27 -35.11 36.44
CA GLY A 51 8.44 -36.32 36.39
C GLY A 51 7.12 -36.14 35.63
N GLY A 52 6.33 -37.21 35.53
CA GLY A 52 5.12 -37.24 34.67
C GLY A 52 4.08 -36.17 35.02
N ALA A 53 3.89 -35.85 36.31
CA ALA A 53 2.99 -34.78 36.74
C ALA A 53 3.46 -33.40 36.28
N ALA A 54 4.77 -33.15 36.30
CA ALA A 54 5.35 -31.91 35.81
C ALA A 54 5.16 -31.77 34.29
N THR A 55 5.36 -32.85 33.53
CA THR A 55 5.10 -32.89 32.09
C THR A 55 3.63 -32.61 31.78
N ALA A 56 2.69 -33.27 32.45
CA ALA A 56 1.26 -33.08 32.23
C ALA A 56 0.83 -31.63 32.54
N ALA A 57 1.34 -31.04 33.62
CA ALA A 57 1.09 -29.65 33.96
C ALA A 57 1.69 -28.68 32.93
N ASP A 58 2.92 -28.90 32.45
CA ASP A 58 3.52 -28.06 31.41
C ASP A 58 2.73 -28.14 30.10
N THR A 59 2.29 -29.32 29.69
CA THR A 59 1.40 -29.50 28.54
C THR A 59 0.10 -28.73 28.70
N ARG A 60 -0.56 -28.80 29.88
CA ARG A 60 -1.80 -28.06 30.10
C ARG A 60 -1.57 -26.54 30.13
N LEU A 61 -0.51 -26.07 30.77
CA LEU A 61 -0.15 -24.65 30.80
C LEU A 61 0.22 -24.12 29.42
N ALA A 62 0.90 -24.92 28.60
CA ALA A 62 1.15 -24.59 27.20
C ALA A 62 -0.15 -24.47 26.42
N GLY A 63 -1.07 -25.42 26.55
CA GLY A 63 -2.39 -25.35 25.92
C GLY A 63 -3.20 -24.10 26.31
N LEU A 64 -3.20 -23.73 27.59
CA LEU A 64 -3.87 -22.51 28.05
C LEU A 64 -3.24 -21.22 27.48
N ARG A 65 -1.90 -21.17 27.37
CA ARG A 65 -1.21 -20.03 26.73
C ARG A 65 -1.54 -19.95 25.25
N ASP A 66 -1.59 -21.09 24.58
CA ASP A 66 -1.95 -21.22 23.17
C ASP A 66 -3.40 -20.76 22.92
N GLU A 67 -4.33 -21.11 23.79
CA GLU A 67 -5.71 -20.61 23.77
C GLU A 67 -5.74 -19.08 23.89
N LEU A 68 -5.00 -18.48 24.83
CA LEU A 68 -4.91 -17.03 24.99
C LEU A 68 -4.31 -16.33 23.76
N ALA A 69 -3.20 -16.86 23.24
CA ALA A 69 -2.53 -16.30 22.06
C ALA A 69 -3.38 -16.40 20.78
N SER A 70 -4.27 -17.40 20.70
CA SER A 70 -5.13 -17.61 19.53
C SER A 70 -6.14 -16.47 19.27
N VAL A 71 -6.36 -15.60 20.25
CA VAL A 71 -7.26 -14.43 20.15
C VAL A 71 -6.62 -13.28 19.37
N ALA A 72 -5.27 -13.19 19.34
CA ALA A 72 -4.58 -12.01 18.79
C ALA A 72 -4.96 -11.66 17.34
N PRO A 73 -5.09 -12.62 16.39
CA PRO A 73 -5.58 -12.32 15.05
C PRO A 73 -6.98 -11.68 15.03
N ALA A 74 -7.90 -12.17 15.88
CA ALA A 74 -9.27 -11.65 15.94
C ALA A 74 -9.33 -10.20 16.45
N LEU A 75 -8.43 -9.80 17.36
CA LEU A 75 -8.36 -8.40 17.83
C LEU A 75 -8.00 -7.43 16.70
N ILE A 76 -7.07 -7.83 15.83
CA ILE A 76 -6.69 -7.05 14.64
C ILE A 76 -7.80 -7.13 13.58
N GLU A 77 -8.48 -8.26 13.46
CA GLU A 77 -9.61 -8.42 12.54
C GLU A 77 -10.78 -7.48 12.89
N VAL A 78 -11.12 -7.32 14.18
CA VAL A 78 -12.13 -6.35 14.62
C VAL A 78 -11.75 -4.92 14.20
N ASP A 79 -10.49 -4.53 14.40
CA ASP A 79 -9.98 -3.23 13.96
C ASP A 79 -10.15 -3.03 12.46
N GLN A 80 -9.79 -4.02 11.65
CA GLN A 80 -9.95 -3.97 10.20
C GLN A 80 -11.41 -3.83 9.79
N VAL A 81 -12.32 -4.64 10.36
CA VAL A 81 -13.77 -4.55 10.08
C VAL A 81 -14.31 -3.15 10.36
N LEU A 82 -13.97 -2.57 11.51
CA LEU A 82 -14.46 -1.25 11.91
C LEU A 82 -13.82 -0.12 11.11
N ALA A 83 -12.54 -0.24 10.75
CA ALA A 83 -11.86 0.74 9.91
C ALA A 83 -12.36 0.72 8.45
N GLU A 84 -12.65 -0.46 7.90
CA GLU A 84 -13.28 -0.61 6.58
C GLU A 84 -14.70 -0.04 6.57
N LEU A 85 -15.51 -0.33 7.60
CA LEU A 85 -16.83 0.27 7.79
C LEU A 85 -16.73 1.80 7.80
N ALA A 86 -15.83 2.36 8.61
CA ALA A 86 -15.60 3.79 8.68
C ALA A 86 -15.19 4.39 7.33
N GLY A 87 -14.28 3.74 6.60
CA GLY A 87 -13.87 4.17 5.26
C GLY A 87 -15.04 4.22 4.27
N ARG A 88 -15.88 3.17 4.26
CA ARG A 88 -17.06 3.08 3.39
C ARG A 88 -18.15 4.09 3.78
N LEU A 89 -18.36 4.34 5.07
CA LEU A 89 -19.28 5.37 5.55
C LEU A 89 -18.79 6.78 5.19
N ALA A 90 -17.48 7.06 5.30
CA ALA A 90 -16.90 8.32 4.88
C ALA A 90 -17.08 8.55 3.37
N GLY A 91 -16.84 7.53 2.53
CA GLY A 91 -17.08 7.60 1.10
C GLY A 91 -18.56 7.80 0.75
N ALA A 92 -19.48 7.09 1.41
CA ALA A 92 -20.92 7.29 1.24
C ALA A 92 -21.35 8.72 1.62
N LYS A 93 -20.80 9.27 2.71
CA LYS A 93 -21.05 10.65 3.15
C LYS A 93 -20.50 11.70 2.17
N ALA A 94 -19.34 11.44 1.56
CA ALA A 94 -18.77 12.29 0.52
C ALA A 94 -19.66 12.32 -0.73
N ARG A 95 -20.12 11.15 -1.21
CA ARG A 95 -21.07 11.05 -2.35
C ARG A 95 -22.39 11.75 -2.06
N LEU A 96 -22.91 11.61 -0.83
CA LEU A 96 -24.11 12.32 -0.42
C LEU A 96 -23.89 13.85 -0.47
N THR A 97 -22.77 14.34 0.06
CA THR A 97 -22.41 15.77 0.01
C THR A 97 -22.31 16.29 -1.42
N GLU A 98 -21.68 15.52 -2.31
CA GLU A 98 -21.57 15.87 -3.73
C GLU A 98 -22.94 15.92 -4.42
N ALA A 99 -23.81 14.94 -4.18
CA ALA A 99 -25.16 14.91 -4.73
C ALA A 99 -26.00 16.12 -4.26
N VAL A 100 -25.84 16.55 -3.01
CA VAL A 100 -26.48 17.77 -2.48
C VAL A 100 -25.94 19.03 -3.15
N ALA A 101 -24.62 19.12 -3.38
CA ALA A 101 -24.03 20.24 -4.11
C ALA A 101 -24.49 20.29 -5.58
N GLN A 102 -24.63 19.13 -6.22
CA GLN A 102 -25.18 19.01 -7.58
C GLN A 102 -26.66 19.45 -7.63
N ALA A 103 -27.46 19.10 -6.61
CA ALA A 103 -28.83 19.59 -6.51
C ALA A 103 -28.89 21.13 -6.44
N ASP A 104 -28.10 21.75 -5.55
CA ASP A 104 -28.08 23.21 -5.43
C ASP A 104 -27.67 23.88 -6.76
N ALA A 105 -26.61 23.38 -7.41
CA ALA A 105 -26.16 23.89 -8.71
C ALA A 105 -27.22 23.76 -9.81
N ALA A 106 -28.08 22.74 -9.75
CA ALA A 106 -29.18 22.50 -10.69
C ALA A 106 -30.49 23.21 -10.33
N GLY A 107 -30.53 24.01 -9.24
CA GLY A 107 -31.76 24.66 -8.78
C GLY A 107 -32.78 23.69 -8.19
N LEU A 108 -32.29 22.70 -7.45
CA LEU A 108 -33.08 21.67 -6.77
C LEU A 108 -32.90 21.78 -5.25
N LEU A 109 -33.91 21.33 -4.52
CA LEU A 109 -33.91 21.24 -3.06
C LEU A 109 -33.89 19.78 -2.63
N VAL A 110 -33.06 19.44 -1.65
CA VAL A 110 -33.06 18.12 -1.00
C VAL A 110 -33.65 18.28 0.40
N ASP A 111 -34.75 17.59 0.69
CA ASP A 111 -35.39 17.66 2.01
C ASP A 111 -34.69 16.79 3.06
N ARG A 112 -35.15 16.86 4.32
CA ARG A 112 -34.56 16.11 5.45
C ARG A 112 -34.69 14.59 5.34
N SER A 113 -35.51 14.09 4.43
CA SER A 113 -35.65 12.68 4.11
C SER A 113 -34.81 12.25 2.91
N GLY A 114 -34.13 13.20 2.24
CA GLY A 114 -33.34 12.94 1.03
C GLY A 114 -34.16 12.95 -0.25
N ARG A 115 -35.41 13.46 -0.24
CA ARG A 115 -36.19 13.61 -1.49
C ARG A 115 -35.79 14.88 -2.20
N VAL A 116 -35.68 14.78 -3.52
CA VAL A 116 -35.29 15.88 -4.42
C VAL A 116 -36.55 16.56 -4.95
N HIS A 117 -36.59 17.88 -4.85
CA HIS A 117 -37.68 18.74 -5.30
C HIS A 117 -37.13 19.85 -6.20
N LEU A 118 -37.95 20.35 -7.12
CA LEU A 118 -37.60 21.57 -7.87
C LEU A 118 -37.61 22.76 -6.92
N ASP A 119 -36.63 23.66 -7.02
CA ASP A 119 -36.69 24.97 -6.36
C ASP A 119 -37.56 25.92 -7.19
N PRO A 120 -38.80 26.25 -6.77
CA PRO A 120 -39.68 27.12 -7.52
C PRO A 120 -39.13 28.57 -7.64
N ALA A 121 -38.15 28.95 -6.81
CA ALA A 121 -37.50 30.25 -6.91
C ALA A 121 -36.46 30.32 -8.04
N ARG A 122 -35.88 29.18 -8.43
CA ARG A 122 -34.83 29.09 -9.46
C ARG A 122 -35.35 28.53 -10.79
N VAL A 123 -36.30 27.61 -10.75
CA VAL A 123 -36.90 26.99 -11.95
C VAL A 123 -38.36 27.44 -12.07
N ARG A 124 -38.65 28.27 -13.07
CA ARG A 124 -40.02 28.74 -13.33
C ARG A 124 -40.86 27.64 -13.97
N PRO A 125 -42.06 27.33 -13.47
CA PRO A 125 -42.93 26.29 -14.03
C PRO A 125 -43.33 26.51 -15.51
N THR A 126 -43.24 27.74 -15.99
CA THR A 126 -43.57 28.12 -17.36
C THR A 126 -42.44 27.83 -18.36
N ASP A 127 -41.21 27.63 -17.91
CA ASP A 127 -40.07 27.26 -18.75
C ASP A 127 -40.00 25.73 -18.91
N ARG A 128 -40.66 25.21 -19.96
CA ARG A 128 -40.71 23.76 -20.22
C ARG A 128 -39.32 23.13 -20.41
N ALA A 129 -38.37 23.85 -21.01
CA ALA A 129 -37.03 23.33 -21.24
C ALA A 129 -36.23 23.28 -19.93
N GLY A 130 -36.32 24.34 -19.13
CA GLY A 130 -35.73 24.39 -17.78
C GLY A 130 -36.31 23.32 -16.85
N VAL A 131 -37.63 23.10 -16.88
CA VAL A 131 -38.29 22.04 -16.09
C VAL A 131 -37.83 20.65 -16.53
N ALA A 132 -37.69 20.38 -17.83
CA ALA A 132 -37.20 19.09 -18.32
C ALA A 132 -35.74 18.83 -17.90
N ALA A 133 -34.86 19.83 -18.04
CA ALA A 133 -33.47 19.73 -17.61
C ALA A 133 -33.36 19.51 -16.09
N ALA A 134 -34.13 20.26 -15.30
CA ALA A 134 -34.16 20.12 -13.85
C ALA A 134 -34.73 18.77 -13.40
N ALA A 135 -35.71 18.21 -14.12
CA ALA A 135 -36.22 16.86 -13.86
C ALA A 135 -35.16 15.77 -14.12
N MET A 136 -34.39 15.89 -15.21
CA MET A 136 -33.25 14.98 -15.47
C MET A 136 -32.17 15.09 -14.40
N ALA A 137 -31.82 16.33 -14.01
CA ALA A 137 -30.89 16.56 -12.91
C ALA A 137 -31.41 15.99 -11.58
N ALA A 138 -32.71 16.14 -11.30
CA ALA A 138 -33.33 15.60 -10.09
C ALA A 138 -33.30 14.07 -10.05
N ALA A 139 -33.52 13.40 -11.19
CA ALA A 139 -33.36 11.96 -11.29
C ALA A 139 -31.90 11.53 -11.05
N GLY A 140 -30.94 12.25 -11.62
CA GLY A 140 -29.50 12.02 -11.39
C GLY A 140 -29.10 12.18 -9.92
N VAL A 141 -29.54 13.26 -9.27
CA VAL A 141 -29.26 13.49 -7.84
C VAL A 141 -29.94 12.44 -6.97
N ALA A 142 -31.21 12.09 -7.25
CA ALA A 142 -31.92 11.05 -6.51
C ALA A 142 -31.21 9.69 -6.62
N ALA A 143 -30.70 9.35 -7.81
CA ALA A 143 -29.90 8.14 -8.01
C ALA A 143 -28.58 8.17 -7.24
N ALA A 144 -27.88 9.32 -7.23
CA ALA A 144 -26.63 9.48 -6.47
C ALA A 144 -26.85 9.39 -4.96
N LEU A 145 -27.92 10.00 -4.44
CA LEU A 145 -28.34 9.87 -3.03
C LEU A 145 -28.69 8.43 -2.69
N GLY A 146 -29.45 7.74 -3.54
CA GLY A 146 -29.77 6.32 -3.38
C GLY A 146 -28.51 5.45 -3.30
N ALA A 147 -27.57 5.63 -4.23
CA ALA A 147 -26.31 4.89 -4.25
C ALA A 147 -25.45 5.14 -3.00
N ALA A 148 -25.46 6.35 -2.44
CA ALA A 148 -24.78 6.65 -1.18
C ALA A 148 -25.40 5.88 0.00
N LEU A 149 -26.74 5.87 0.10
CA LEU A 149 -27.47 5.15 1.15
C LEU A 149 -27.30 3.63 1.03
N ASP A 150 -27.41 3.09 -0.19
CA ASP A 150 -27.19 1.67 -0.47
C ASP A 150 -25.76 1.25 -0.13
N GLY A 151 -24.78 2.08 -0.48
CA GLY A 151 -23.37 1.87 -0.13
C GLY A 151 -23.14 1.83 1.37
N ALA A 152 -23.76 2.73 2.13
CA ALA A 152 -23.69 2.74 3.59
C ALA A 152 -24.39 1.53 4.22
N ALA A 153 -25.58 1.16 3.72
CA ALA A 153 -26.32 0.00 4.20
C ALA A 153 -25.60 -1.32 3.88
N ALA A 154 -24.92 -1.41 2.74
CA ALA A 154 -24.09 -2.55 2.40
C ALA A 154 -22.84 -2.63 3.28
N ALA A 155 -22.21 -1.49 3.62
CA ALA A 155 -21.08 -1.44 4.53
C ALA A 155 -21.47 -1.93 5.94
N ASP A 156 -22.61 -1.46 6.45
CA ASP A 156 -23.16 -1.86 7.75
C ASP A 156 -23.42 -3.37 7.82
N ARG A 157 -24.10 -3.95 6.81
CA ARG A 157 -24.34 -5.39 6.75
C ARG A 157 -23.06 -6.22 6.74
N VAL A 158 -22.10 -5.85 5.88
CA VAL A 158 -20.81 -6.57 5.80
C VAL A 158 -20.08 -6.53 7.13
N ALA A 159 -20.05 -5.37 7.79
CA ALA A 159 -19.41 -5.24 9.10
C ALA A 159 -20.14 -6.05 10.17
N ALA A 160 -21.47 -5.98 10.22
CA ALA A 160 -22.29 -6.75 11.17
C ALA A 160 -22.10 -8.26 11.00
N ASP A 161 -22.09 -8.76 9.76
CA ASP A 161 -21.89 -10.18 9.45
C ASP A 161 -20.50 -10.67 9.90
N ARG A 162 -19.44 -9.89 9.61
CA ARG A 162 -18.06 -10.21 10.02
C ARG A 162 -17.92 -10.19 11.55
N LEU A 163 -18.50 -9.20 12.24
CA LEU A 163 -18.49 -9.14 13.70
C LEU A 163 -19.29 -10.28 14.34
N ALA A 164 -20.43 -10.66 13.75
CA ALA A 164 -21.22 -11.80 14.20
C ALA A 164 -20.47 -13.13 14.00
N GLU A 165 -19.66 -13.26 12.95
CA GLU A 165 -18.76 -14.41 12.79
C GLU A 165 -17.71 -14.47 13.90
N LEU A 166 -17.07 -13.35 14.22
CA LEU A 166 -16.10 -13.26 15.32
C LEU A 166 -16.75 -13.57 16.68
N ALA A 167 -17.97 -13.11 16.92
CA ALA A 167 -18.72 -13.43 18.13
C ALA A 167 -18.99 -14.94 18.23
N ARG A 168 -19.44 -15.59 17.16
CA ARG A 168 -19.61 -17.05 17.13
C ARG A 168 -18.30 -17.79 17.35
N ALA A 169 -17.20 -17.30 16.78
CA ALA A 169 -15.87 -17.88 16.98
C ALA A 169 -15.41 -17.78 18.45
N ALA A 170 -15.82 -16.75 19.19
CA ALA A 170 -15.56 -16.66 20.62
C ALA A 170 -16.23 -17.80 21.41
N ASP A 171 -17.42 -18.25 20.99
CA ASP A 171 -18.17 -19.32 21.63
C ASP A 171 -17.68 -20.72 21.23
N THR A 172 -17.29 -20.91 19.96
CA THR A 172 -16.94 -22.23 19.41
C THR A 172 -15.43 -22.48 19.32
N GLY A 173 -14.61 -21.46 19.56
CA GLY A 173 -13.15 -21.48 19.40
C GLY A 173 -12.65 -20.64 18.22
N TRP A 174 -11.58 -19.88 18.44
CA TRP A 174 -11.05 -18.89 17.51
C TRP A 174 -10.38 -19.48 16.26
N ALA A 175 -9.64 -20.58 16.47
CA ALA A 175 -8.70 -21.11 15.50
C ALA A 175 -8.78 -22.64 15.43
N SER A 176 -8.67 -23.18 14.22
CA SER A 176 -8.62 -24.62 13.95
C SER A 176 -7.45 -24.93 13.01
N PRO A 177 -6.69 -26.01 13.23
CA PRO A 177 -5.64 -26.40 12.29
C PRO A 177 -6.20 -26.57 10.86
N PRO A 178 -5.54 -26.00 9.84
CA PRO A 178 -5.88 -26.22 8.43
C PRO A 178 -5.42 -27.61 7.96
N PRO A 179 -5.98 -28.12 6.86
CA PRO A 179 -5.45 -29.32 6.21
C PRO A 179 -3.96 -29.14 5.82
N PRO A 180 -3.20 -30.24 5.61
CA PRO A 180 -1.84 -30.16 5.07
C PRO A 180 -1.85 -29.63 3.63
N GLY A 181 -0.67 -29.22 3.13
CA GLY A 181 -0.52 -28.72 1.76
C GLY A 181 -0.43 -27.19 1.67
N ARG A 182 0.61 -26.60 2.26
CA ARG A 182 0.92 -25.17 2.07
C ARG A 182 1.38 -24.92 0.63
N PRO A 183 1.11 -23.73 0.06
CA PRO A 183 1.76 -23.31 -1.16
C PRO A 183 3.29 -23.35 -1.01
N ALA A 184 3.98 -23.79 -2.06
CA ALA A 184 5.44 -23.73 -2.10
C ALA A 184 5.93 -22.27 -2.10
N PRO A 185 7.15 -21.99 -1.61
CA PRO A 185 7.76 -20.68 -1.77
C PRO A 185 7.78 -20.25 -3.24
N GLY A 186 7.31 -19.04 -3.54
CA GLY A 186 7.22 -18.52 -4.91
C GLY A 186 6.09 -19.13 -5.76
N ALA A 187 5.13 -19.85 -5.15
CA ALA A 187 3.94 -20.31 -5.85
C ALA A 187 3.20 -19.16 -6.56
N ALA A 188 2.57 -19.47 -7.69
CA ALA A 188 1.79 -18.49 -8.45
C ALA A 188 0.67 -17.89 -7.58
N PRO A 189 0.46 -16.56 -7.59
CA PRO A 189 -0.53 -15.92 -6.72
C PRO A 189 -1.95 -16.45 -6.88
N ALA A 190 -2.36 -16.87 -8.08
CA ALA A 190 -3.66 -17.49 -8.31
C ALA A 190 -3.85 -18.80 -7.52
N LEU A 191 -2.79 -19.63 -7.40
CA LEU A 191 -2.83 -20.86 -6.61
C LEU A 191 -2.91 -20.56 -5.12
N VAL A 192 -2.20 -19.52 -4.67
CA VAL A 192 -2.25 -19.04 -3.28
C VAL A 192 -3.66 -18.53 -2.94
N SER A 193 -4.25 -17.72 -3.82
CA SER A 193 -5.62 -17.20 -3.67
C SER A 193 -6.65 -18.33 -3.60
N ALA A 194 -6.55 -19.32 -4.50
CA ALA A 194 -7.43 -20.49 -4.49
C ALA A 194 -7.28 -21.32 -3.22
N TRP A 195 -6.05 -21.57 -2.77
CA TRP A 195 -5.78 -22.27 -1.51
C TRP A 195 -6.41 -21.55 -0.32
N TRP A 196 -6.18 -20.23 -0.20
CA TRP A 196 -6.71 -19.42 0.90
C TRP A 196 -8.24 -19.37 0.92
N SER A 197 -8.84 -19.26 -0.27
CA SER A 197 -10.29 -19.26 -0.45
C SER A 197 -10.94 -20.57 -0.01
N GLY A 198 -10.25 -21.70 -0.14
CA GLY A 198 -10.69 -23.00 0.34
C GLY A 198 -10.63 -23.19 1.87
N LEU A 199 -9.99 -22.29 2.61
CA LEU A 199 -9.90 -22.37 4.07
C LEU A 199 -11.11 -21.74 4.75
N THR A 200 -11.54 -22.35 5.85
CA THR A 200 -12.52 -21.74 6.76
C THR A 200 -11.92 -20.54 7.51
N PRO A 201 -12.73 -19.60 8.02
CA PRO A 201 -12.20 -18.47 8.79
C PRO A 201 -11.37 -18.88 10.01
N ALA A 202 -11.76 -19.93 10.74
CA ALA A 202 -10.99 -20.46 11.86
C ALA A 202 -9.62 -21.02 11.42
N GLN A 203 -9.52 -21.60 10.23
CA GLN A 203 -8.25 -22.07 9.66
C GLN A 203 -7.35 -20.92 9.21
N ARG A 204 -7.94 -19.87 8.63
CA ARG A 204 -7.21 -18.63 8.26
C ARG A 204 -6.64 -17.95 9.51
N ARG A 205 -7.44 -17.77 10.57
CA ARG A 205 -6.97 -17.24 11.86
C ARG A 205 -5.89 -18.12 12.49
N TRP A 206 -6.01 -19.44 12.40
CA TRP A 206 -4.95 -20.35 12.86
C TRP A 206 -3.63 -20.09 12.14
N LEU A 207 -3.65 -19.97 10.80
CA LEU A 207 -2.44 -19.68 10.02
C LEU A 207 -1.85 -18.31 10.33
N ILE A 208 -2.69 -17.28 10.46
CA ILE A 208 -2.25 -15.94 10.82
C ILE A 208 -1.55 -15.95 12.19
N GLY A 209 -2.13 -16.65 13.18
CA GLY A 209 -1.54 -16.72 14.52
C GLY A 209 -0.32 -17.64 14.65
N ARG A 210 -0.29 -18.76 13.92
CA ARG A 210 0.74 -19.82 14.07
C ARG A 210 1.85 -19.77 13.03
N GLU A 211 1.52 -19.33 11.81
CA GLU A 211 2.44 -19.23 10.68
C GLU A 211 2.47 -17.81 10.07
N PRO A 212 2.56 -16.71 10.89
CA PRO A 212 2.46 -15.34 10.38
C PRO A 212 3.54 -15.01 9.34
N ALA A 213 4.72 -15.64 9.42
CA ALA A 213 5.81 -15.42 8.47
C ALA A 213 5.52 -15.99 7.07
N LEU A 214 4.67 -17.02 6.98
CA LEU A 214 4.18 -17.55 5.70
C LEU A 214 3.10 -16.62 5.16
N VAL A 215 2.03 -16.40 5.93
CA VAL A 215 0.87 -15.61 5.50
C VAL A 215 1.28 -14.18 5.12
N GLY A 216 2.14 -13.54 5.91
CA GLY A 216 2.55 -12.16 5.67
C GLY A 216 3.31 -11.92 4.37
N ARG A 217 3.83 -12.96 3.68
CA ARG A 217 4.64 -12.83 2.45
C ARG A 217 4.02 -13.48 1.21
N LEU A 218 2.84 -14.08 1.34
CA LEU A 218 2.21 -14.82 0.25
C LEU A 218 1.40 -13.86 -0.63
N ASP A 219 1.92 -13.54 -1.81
CA ASP A 219 1.18 -12.80 -2.84
C ASP A 219 -0.05 -13.59 -3.30
N GLY A 220 -1.15 -12.87 -3.54
CA GLY A 220 -2.46 -13.46 -3.86
C GLY A 220 -3.37 -13.66 -2.65
N LEU A 221 -2.87 -13.41 -1.44
CA LEU A 221 -3.72 -13.28 -0.25
C LEU A 221 -4.32 -11.87 -0.13
N PRO A 222 -5.52 -11.74 0.47
CA PRO A 222 -6.08 -10.44 0.80
C PRO A 222 -5.12 -9.57 1.63
N ALA A 223 -5.05 -8.28 1.31
CA ALA A 223 -4.25 -7.29 2.01
C ALA A 223 -4.49 -7.29 3.53
N ALA A 224 -5.75 -7.44 3.94
CA ALA A 224 -6.14 -7.55 5.35
C ALA A 224 -5.48 -8.75 6.05
N ALA A 225 -5.41 -9.92 5.40
CA ALA A 225 -4.79 -11.10 6.00
C ALA A 225 -3.26 -10.96 6.14
N ARG A 226 -2.61 -10.37 5.13
CA ARG A 226 -1.17 -10.06 5.16
C ARG A 226 -0.85 -9.04 6.26
N ASP A 227 -1.69 -8.00 6.39
CA ASP A 227 -1.60 -6.99 7.43
C ASP A 227 -1.68 -7.59 8.84
N GLN A 228 -2.67 -8.46 9.11
CA GLN A 228 -2.78 -9.15 10.40
C GLN A 228 -1.52 -9.95 10.70
N ALA A 229 -1.08 -10.77 9.75
CA ALA A 229 0.08 -11.64 9.93
C ALA A 229 1.38 -10.86 10.17
N ASN A 230 1.62 -9.79 9.40
CA ASN A 230 2.82 -8.97 9.57
C ASN A 230 2.78 -8.13 10.85
N ARG A 231 1.61 -7.65 11.30
CA ARG A 231 1.48 -6.93 12.57
C ARG A 231 1.86 -7.77 13.78
N LEU A 232 1.53 -9.07 13.78
CA LEU A 232 1.93 -10.01 14.82
C LEU A 232 3.46 -10.23 14.91
N ARG A 233 4.23 -9.76 13.93
CA ARG A 233 5.69 -9.91 13.87
C ARG A 233 6.47 -8.64 14.24
N LEU A 234 5.80 -7.48 14.32
CA LEU A 234 6.43 -6.18 14.56
C LEU A 234 7.31 -6.15 15.82
N ASP A 235 6.79 -6.66 16.93
CA ASP A 235 7.54 -6.71 18.19
C ASP A 235 8.78 -7.63 18.11
N GLY A 236 8.67 -8.74 17.37
CA GLY A 236 9.79 -9.65 17.13
C GLY A 236 10.91 -8.98 16.32
N TRP A 237 10.56 -8.36 15.19
CA TRP A 237 11.49 -7.60 14.36
C TRP A 237 12.16 -6.45 15.12
N ARG A 238 11.39 -5.72 15.93
CA ARG A 238 11.92 -4.66 16.78
C ARG A 238 12.90 -5.21 17.82
N ALA A 239 12.57 -6.34 18.45
CA ALA A 239 13.45 -6.99 19.42
C ALA A 239 14.76 -7.48 18.80
N GLU A 240 14.72 -7.99 17.56
CA GLU A 240 15.89 -8.40 16.78
C GLU A 240 16.83 -7.23 16.50
N LEU A 241 16.30 -6.12 15.99
CA LEU A 241 17.07 -4.89 15.74
C LEU A 241 17.66 -4.31 17.04
N LEU A 242 16.90 -4.30 18.13
CA LEU A 242 17.40 -3.87 19.44
C LEU A 242 18.51 -4.80 19.96
N ALA A 243 18.41 -6.10 19.72
CA ALA A 243 19.46 -7.06 20.07
C ALA A 243 20.71 -6.85 19.22
N GLU A 244 20.56 -6.56 17.93
CA GLU A 244 21.67 -6.20 17.05
C GLU A 244 22.37 -4.91 17.53
N ARG A 245 21.61 -3.87 17.85
CA ARG A 245 22.12 -2.62 18.42
C ARG A 245 22.93 -2.85 19.68
N ARG A 246 22.41 -3.66 20.62
CA ARG A 246 23.12 -4.02 21.87
C ARG A 246 24.44 -4.76 21.59
N ARG A 247 24.45 -5.70 20.64
CA ARG A 247 25.67 -6.45 20.25
C ARG A 247 26.74 -5.51 19.66
N LEU A 248 26.34 -4.54 18.85
CA LEU A 248 27.26 -3.56 18.27
C LEU A 248 27.84 -2.64 19.35
N LEU A 249 27.01 -2.17 20.30
CA LEU A 249 27.43 -1.31 21.40
C LEU A 249 28.35 -2.01 22.42
N SER A 250 28.26 -3.34 22.58
CA SER A 250 29.15 -4.09 23.48
C SER A 250 30.60 -4.19 23.01
N ARG A 251 30.92 -3.77 21.78
CA ARG A 251 32.29 -3.75 21.24
C ARG A 251 32.92 -2.39 21.51
N VAL A 252 33.79 -2.28 22.52
CA VAL A 252 34.44 -1.03 22.91
C VAL A 252 35.96 -1.09 22.70
N PRO A 253 36.58 -0.10 22.01
CA PRO A 253 35.92 0.96 21.25
C PRO A 253 35.30 0.42 19.94
N PRO A 254 34.18 0.98 19.45
CA PRO A 254 33.61 0.58 18.17
C PRO A 254 34.54 1.06 17.03
N GLY A 255 35.06 0.13 16.24
CA GLY A 255 35.78 0.48 15.00
C GLY A 255 34.86 1.14 13.96
N PRO A 256 35.41 1.79 12.92
CA PRO A 256 34.62 2.53 11.91
C PRO A 256 33.46 1.74 11.30
N LEU A 257 33.67 0.45 10.99
CA LEU A 257 32.62 -0.43 10.46
C LEU A 257 31.47 -0.68 11.45
N ALA A 258 31.77 -0.74 12.75
CA ALA A 258 30.74 -0.89 13.78
C ALA A 258 29.90 0.38 13.91
N ALA A 259 30.49 1.56 13.72
CA ALA A 259 29.77 2.84 13.72
C ALA A 259 28.79 2.95 12.54
N ILE A 260 29.21 2.56 11.33
CA ILE A 260 28.33 2.53 10.14
C ILE A 260 27.15 1.57 10.36
N ARG A 261 27.41 0.35 10.81
CA ARG A 261 26.35 -0.62 11.12
C ARG A 261 25.41 -0.14 12.21
N LEU A 262 25.94 0.54 13.22
CA LEU A 262 25.12 1.10 14.29
C LEU A 262 24.20 2.20 13.77
N HIS A 263 24.68 3.04 12.85
CA HIS A 263 23.85 4.03 12.17
C HIS A 263 22.72 3.36 11.37
N GLY A 264 23.02 2.36 10.54
CA GLY A 264 22.01 1.62 9.77
C GLY A 264 20.97 0.91 10.64
N VAL A 265 21.38 0.25 11.73
CA VAL A 265 20.42 -0.35 12.71
C VAL A 265 19.55 0.73 13.36
N SER A 266 20.12 1.91 13.65
CA SER A 266 19.36 3.00 14.27
C SER A 266 18.35 3.62 13.30
N GLY A 267 18.72 3.77 12.01
CA GLY A 267 17.81 4.18 10.94
C GLY A 267 16.65 3.19 10.78
N ARG A 268 16.95 1.89 10.64
CA ARG A 268 15.93 0.84 10.55
C ARG A 268 14.99 0.78 11.75
N LEU A 269 15.49 1.00 12.97
CA LEU A 269 14.66 1.12 14.16
C LEU A 269 13.73 2.34 14.10
N ALA A 270 14.24 3.49 13.67
CA ALA A 270 13.43 4.71 13.53
C ALA A 270 12.35 4.55 12.44
N GLY A 271 12.72 3.95 11.29
CA GLY A 271 11.79 3.64 10.21
C GLY A 271 10.70 2.65 10.65
N LEU A 272 11.08 1.59 11.37
CA LEU A 272 10.12 0.65 11.95
C LEU A 272 9.17 1.32 12.94
N ASP A 273 9.70 2.13 13.87
CA ASP A 273 8.88 2.83 14.86
C ASP A 273 7.90 3.81 14.18
N ALA A 274 8.33 4.51 13.13
CA ALA A 274 7.47 5.39 12.32
C ALA A 274 6.39 4.62 11.52
N LEU A 275 6.72 3.44 10.98
CA LEU A 275 5.72 2.57 10.35
C LEU A 275 4.71 2.04 11.37
N VAL A 276 5.15 1.64 12.56
CA VAL A 276 4.25 1.23 13.66
C VAL A 276 3.31 2.37 14.02
N GLU A 277 3.81 3.59 14.16
CA GLU A 277 2.99 4.78 14.38
C GLU A 277 1.99 5.00 13.23
N ARG A 278 2.41 4.87 11.97
CA ARG A 278 1.52 5.01 10.82
C ARG A 278 0.43 3.93 10.76
N LEU A 279 0.76 2.71 11.17
CA LEU A 279 -0.14 1.55 11.18
C LEU A 279 -1.15 1.61 12.32
N THR A 280 -0.86 2.35 13.39
CA THR A 280 -1.69 2.45 14.61
C THR A 280 -2.38 3.80 14.77
N SER A 281 -1.87 4.86 14.13
CA SER A 281 -2.60 6.12 13.98
C SER A 281 -3.85 5.85 13.16
N GLY A 282 -5.04 6.07 13.74
CA GLY A 282 -6.34 5.92 13.07
C GLY A 282 -6.56 6.88 11.89
N GLY A 283 -5.51 7.45 11.31
CA GLY A 283 -5.53 8.36 10.19
C GLY A 283 -5.99 7.68 8.91
N ALA A 284 -6.85 8.39 8.16
CA ALA A 284 -7.32 7.97 6.86
C ALA A 284 -6.35 8.40 5.74
N PRO A 285 -6.17 7.59 4.68
CA PRO A 285 -6.70 6.24 4.53
C PRO A 285 -5.95 5.23 5.41
N ARG A 286 -6.55 4.08 5.76
CA ARG A 286 -5.90 3.04 6.59
C ARG A 286 -4.62 2.53 5.94
N ALA A 287 -3.60 2.25 6.75
CA ALA A 287 -2.38 1.58 6.29
C ALA A 287 -2.43 0.06 6.54
N TYR A 288 -2.02 -0.73 5.54
CA TYR A 288 -1.91 -2.19 5.59
C TYR A 288 -0.47 -2.62 5.35
N LEU A 289 0.08 -3.45 6.24
CA LEU A 289 1.45 -3.97 6.12
C LEU A 289 1.45 -5.28 5.32
N LEU A 290 1.82 -5.20 4.04
CA LEU A 290 1.79 -6.33 3.13
C LEU A 290 3.08 -7.14 3.12
N GLY A 291 4.18 -6.55 3.56
CA GLY A 291 5.48 -7.22 3.70
C GLY A 291 6.44 -6.36 4.51
N LEU A 292 7.30 -7.01 5.29
CA LEU A 292 8.38 -6.36 6.02
C LEU A 292 9.51 -7.37 6.24
N ASP A 293 10.73 -6.94 5.99
CA ASP A 293 11.94 -7.65 6.34
C ASP A 293 12.96 -6.61 6.85
N PRO A 294 13.27 -6.55 8.15
CA PRO A 294 14.18 -5.55 8.69
C PRO A 294 15.67 -5.91 8.47
N ALA A 295 15.98 -7.05 7.85
CA ALA A 295 17.36 -7.44 7.55
C ALA A 295 17.98 -6.55 6.44
N GLY A 296 19.31 -6.47 6.41
CA GLY A 296 20.02 -5.59 5.46
C GLY A 296 19.66 -4.12 5.69
N GLU A 297 19.36 -3.39 4.61
CA GLU A 297 18.80 -2.02 4.64
C GLU A 297 17.29 -2.00 4.94
N GLY A 298 16.65 -3.16 4.84
CA GLY A 298 15.26 -3.38 5.17
C GLY A 298 14.31 -3.15 3.98
N ARG A 299 13.31 -4.03 3.88
CA ARG A 299 12.27 -4.02 2.85
C ARG A 299 10.91 -3.80 3.49
N ALA A 300 10.04 -3.04 2.86
CA ALA A 300 8.69 -2.76 3.33
C ALA A 300 7.70 -2.62 2.17
N VAL A 301 6.58 -3.33 2.26
CA VAL A 301 5.44 -3.16 1.35
C VAL A 301 4.25 -2.71 2.16
N VAL A 302 3.79 -1.48 1.90
CA VAL A 302 2.72 -0.85 2.70
C VAL A 302 1.67 -0.27 1.76
N ALA A 303 0.43 -0.70 1.92
CA ALA A 303 -0.70 -0.11 1.21
C ALA A 303 -1.38 0.99 2.04
N LEU A 304 -1.79 2.06 1.38
CA LEU A 304 -2.64 3.13 1.88
C LEU A 304 -4.00 3.01 1.20
N GLY A 305 -5.04 2.79 1.99
CA GLY A 305 -6.32 2.33 1.46
C GLY A 305 -6.32 0.82 1.21
N ASP A 306 -7.49 0.27 0.94
CA ASP A 306 -7.68 -1.16 0.72
C ASP A 306 -7.57 -1.49 -0.78
N PRO A 307 -6.47 -2.10 -1.25
CA PRO A 307 -6.31 -2.43 -2.66
C PRO A 307 -7.24 -3.56 -3.13
N ASP A 308 -7.74 -4.39 -2.22
CA ASP A 308 -8.63 -5.50 -2.58
C ASP A 308 -10.01 -5.00 -3.00
N HIS A 309 -10.40 -3.79 -2.58
CA HIS A 309 -11.71 -3.19 -2.90
C HIS A 309 -11.60 -1.83 -3.61
N ALA A 310 -10.40 -1.34 -3.92
CA ALA A 310 -10.23 -0.05 -4.58
C ALA A 310 -10.55 -0.14 -6.07
N ASP A 311 -11.18 0.89 -6.62
CA ASP A 311 -11.45 1.00 -8.06
C ASP A 311 -10.15 1.32 -8.83
N ARG A 312 -9.19 1.98 -8.16
CA ARG A 312 -7.86 2.34 -8.66
C ARG A 312 -6.76 1.91 -7.68
N VAL A 313 -5.73 1.26 -8.18
CA VAL A 313 -4.57 0.86 -7.36
C VAL A 313 -3.29 1.39 -8.00
N LEU A 314 -2.57 2.24 -7.26
CA LEU A 314 -1.22 2.67 -7.61
C LEU A 314 -0.19 1.82 -6.89
N THR A 315 0.73 1.17 -7.60
CA THR A 315 1.94 0.58 -7.01
C THR A 315 3.12 1.51 -7.28
N TYR A 316 3.72 2.07 -6.23
CA TYR A 316 4.86 2.97 -6.28
C TYR A 316 6.15 2.21 -5.96
N VAL A 317 7.09 2.20 -6.90
CA VAL A 317 8.45 1.65 -6.77
C VAL A 317 9.44 2.82 -6.64
N PRO A 318 10.06 3.02 -5.47
CA PRO A 318 11.00 4.12 -5.22
C PRO A 318 12.37 3.88 -5.90
N GLY A 319 13.29 4.83 -5.71
CA GLY A 319 14.62 4.84 -6.33
C GLY A 319 15.74 4.19 -5.51
N MET A 320 16.98 4.63 -5.76
CA MET A 320 18.18 4.24 -4.99
C MET A 320 18.04 4.60 -3.51
N THR A 321 18.90 3.99 -2.68
CA THR A 321 19.00 4.19 -1.22
C THR A 321 17.73 3.94 -0.42
N ALA A 322 16.61 3.61 -1.06
CA ALA A 322 15.36 3.34 -0.37
C ALA A 322 15.51 2.10 0.52
N GLY A 323 15.52 2.33 1.83
CA GLY A 323 15.50 1.32 2.87
C GLY A 323 14.29 1.47 3.81
N LEU A 324 14.29 0.68 4.89
CA LEU A 324 13.24 0.78 5.90
C LEU A 324 13.22 2.14 6.61
N ASP A 325 14.35 2.82 6.68
CA ASP A 325 14.50 4.17 7.23
C ASP A 325 13.87 5.27 6.34
N ASP A 326 13.89 5.09 5.02
CA ASP A 326 13.24 6.00 4.06
C ASP A 326 11.75 5.72 3.85
N ALA A 327 11.28 4.51 4.19
CA ALA A 327 9.92 4.05 3.96
C ALA A 327 8.82 5.06 4.40
N PRO A 328 8.91 5.77 5.54
CA PRO A 328 7.92 6.79 5.90
C PRO A 328 7.83 7.95 4.89
N GLY A 329 8.97 8.41 4.36
CA GLY A 329 9.03 9.49 3.38
C GLY A 329 8.45 9.05 2.03
N GLU A 330 8.81 7.85 1.59
CA GLU A 330 8.32 7.25 0.34
C GLU A 330 6.82 6.93 0.40
N LEU A 331 6.35 6.44 1.55
CA LEU A 331 4.92 6.26 1.81
C LEU A 331 4.17 7.60 1.76
N GLY A 332 4.80 8.69 2.22
CA GLY A 332 4.29 10.04 2.09
C GLY A 332 4.14 10.50 0.63
N ARG A 333 5.00 10.07 -0.29
CA ARG A 333 4.85 10.35 -1.74
C ARG A 333 3.65 9.61 -2.31
N ALA A 334 3.48 8.33 -2.00
CA ALA A 334 2.30 7.55 -2.38
C ALA A 334 1.01 8.19 -1.83
N ALA A 335 1.03 8.65 -0.56
CA ALA A 335 -0.09 9.34 0.07
C ALA A 335 -0.50 10.63 -0.65
N ARG A 336 0.45 11.41 -1.17
CA ARG A 336 0.16 12.65 -1.91
C ARG A 336 -0.56 12.38 -3.23
N VAL A 337 -0.16 11.35 -3.98
CA VAL A 337 -0.86 10.95 -5.21
C VAL A 337 -2.28 10.49 -4.89
N LEU A 338 -2.43 9.69 -3.83
CA LEU A 338 -3.73 9.22 -3.37
C LEU A 338 -4.65 10.37 -2.92
N GLY A 339 -4.12 11.34 -2.17
CA GLY A 339 -4.84 12.55 -1.78
C GLY A 339 -5.28 13.38 -2.98
N ARG A 340 -4.44 13.46 -4.02
CA ARG A 340 -4.81 14.14 -5.27
C ARG A 340 -5.89 13.38 -6.04
N CYS A 341 -5.85 12.05 -6.07
CA CYS A 341 -6.91 11.22 -6.65
C CYS A 341 -8.26 11.49 -5.96
N ALA A 342 -8.27 11.50 -4.62
CA ALA A 342 -9.48 11.78 -3.84
C ALA A 342 -10.04 13.20 -4.08
N ALA A 343 -9.16 14.19 -4.32
CA ALA A 343 -9.58 15.55 -4.67
C ALA A 343 -10.17 15.65 -6.09
N LEU A 344 -9.66 14.88 -7.04
CA LEU A 344 -10.12 14.89 -8.44
C LEU A 344 -11.35 13.99 -8.67
N ALA A 345 -11.50 12.92 -7.89
CA ALA A 345 -12.55 11.93 -8.02
C ALA A 345 -13.02 11.43 -6.64
N PRO A 346 -13.72 12.28 -5.84
CA PRO A 346 -14.13 11.94 -4.47
C PRO A 346 -15.09 10.74 -4.37
N GLY A 347 -15.76 10.39 -5.47
CA GLY A 347 -16.64 9.23 -5.56
C GLY A 347 -15.95 7.90 -5.87
N GLU A 348 -14.70 7.91 -6.32
CA GLU A 348 -13.90 6.70 -6.64
C GLU A 348 -13.02 6.30 -5.46
N ARG A 349 -12.87 4.99 -5.23
CA ARG A 349 -11.97 4.46 -4.21
C ARG A 349 -10.61 4.23 -4.83
N SER A 350 -9.59 4.88 -4.29
CA SER A 350 -8.20 4.66 -4.69
C SER A 350 -7.42 4.06 -3.52
N ALA A 351 -6.44 3.22 -3.85
CA ALA A 351 -5.41 2.75 -2.94
C ALA A 351 -4.03 2.99 -3.56
N ALA A 352 -3.02 3.17 -2.71
CA ALA A 352 -1.63 3.31 -3.15
C ALA A 352 -0.71 2.41 -2.31
N VAL A 353 0.10 1.60 -2.97
CA VAL A 353 1.07 0.69 -2.36
C VAL A 353 2.45 1.27 -2.56
N LEU A 354 3.19 1.51 -1.47
CA LEU A 354 4.64 1.55 -1.52
C LEU A 354 5.15 0.11 -1.66
N TRP A 355 5.83 -0.19 -2.76
CA TRP A 355 6.49 -1.47 -2.98
C TRP A 355 8.00 -1.28 -2.90
N LEU A 356 8.57 -1.55 -1.72
CA LEU A 356 10.00 -1.60 -1.48
C LEU A 356 10.36 -3.03 -1.05
N ASP A 357 10.33 -3.97 -1.99
CA ASP A 357 10.68 -5.38 -1.76
C ASP A 357 11.84 -5.83 -2.66
N TYR A 358 12.86 -4.99 -2.75
CA TYR A 358 14.11 -5.27 -3.44
C TYR A 358 15.28 -4.60 -2.72
N ASP A 359 16.50 -5.05 -3.01
CA ASP A 359 17.71 -4.44 -2.49
C ASP A 359 18.05 -3.23 -3.36
N ALA A 360 17.70 -2.03 -2.90
CA ALA A 360 17.97 -0.80 -3.63
C ALA A 360 19.49 -0.54 -3.70
N PRO A 361 20.01 -0.02 -4.83
CA PRO A 361 21.44 0.31 -4.91
C PRO A 361 21.85 1.38 -3.91
N ASP A 362 22.98 1.17 -3.22
CA ASP A 362 23.54 2.08 -2.21
C ASP A 362 24.45 3.16 -2.82
N LEU A 363 24.98 2.90 -4.02
CA LEU A 363 25.96 3.75 -4.70
C LEU A 363 25.57 3.99 -6.16
N LEU A 364 25.91 5.17 -6.69
CA LEU A 364 25.71 5.51 -8.11
C LEU A 364 26.40 4.51 -9.07
N THR A 365 27.52 3.91 -8.66
CA THR A 365 28.23 2.88 -9.45
C THR A 365 27.46 1.57 -9.54
N GLU A 366 26.74 1.20 -8.49
CA GLU A 366 25.86 0.03 -8.50
C GLU A 366 24.57 0.32 -9.25
N ALA A 367 24.05 1.54 -9.11
CA ALA A 367 22.89 2.02 -9.84
C ALA A 367 23.12 2.26 -11.33
N ALA A 368 24.35 2.09 -11.83
CA ALA A 368 24.66 2.01 -13.25
C ALA A 368 24.55 0.56 -13.80
N SER A 369 24.24 -0.41 -12.92
CA SER A 369 23.96 -1.80 -13.28
C SER A 369 22.46 -2.09 -13.26
N ALA A 370 22.01 -2.92 -14.20
CA ALA A 370 20.65 -3.48 -14.21
C ALA A 370 20.52 -4.76 -13.34
N GLY A 371 21.49 -5.04 -12.46
CA GLY A 371 21.50 -6.24 -11.60
C GLY A 371 20.31 -6.26 -10.64
N GLN A 372 20.21 -5.26 -9.76
CA GLN A 372 19.14 -5.17 -8.77
C GLN A 372 17.74 -5.10 -9.42
N ALA A 373 17.61 -4.41 -10.56
CA ALA A 373 16.37 -4.38 -11.32
C ALA A 373 15.95 -5.75 -11.86
N ARG A 374 16.90 -6.58 -12.33
CA ARG A 374 16.61 -7.96 -12.76
C ARG A 374 16.25 -8.86 -11.59
N ASP A 375 16.93 -8.72 -10.46
CA ASP A 375 16.64 -9.51 -9.24
C ASP A 375 15.25 -9.18 -8.66
N ALA A 376 14.83 -7.91 -8.76
CA ALA A 376 13.52 -7.43 -8.33
C ALA A 376 12.36 -7.88 -9.25
N GLY A 377 12.65 -8.11 -10.54
CA GLY A 377 11.65 -8.37 -11.59
C GLY A 377 10.62 -9.47 -11.24
N PRO A 378 11.05 -10.68 -10.85
CA PRO A 378 10.14 -11.76 -10.50
C PRO A 378 9.25 -11.45 -9.28
N ALA A 379 9.76 -10.69 -8.30
CA ALA A 379 9.00 -10.32 -7.11
C ALA A 379 7.93 -9.27 -7.43
N LEU A 380 8.26 -8.23 -8.21
CA LEU A 380 7.29 -7.22 -8.64
C LEU A 380 6.20 -7.82 -9.54
N HIS A 381 6.57 -8.72 -10.44
CA HIS A 381 5.62 -9.46 -11.27
C HIS A 381 4.60 -10.23 -10.42
N ARG A 382 5.07 -11.06 -9.48
CA ARG A 382 4.18 -11.83 -8.59
C ARG A 382 3.34 -10.94 -7.69
N PHE A 383 3.90 -9.82 -7.22
CA PHE A 383 3.16 -8.86 -6.40
C PHE A 383 1.97 -8.26 -7.17
N GLN A 384 2.19 -7.81 -8.42
CA GLN A 384 1.12 -7.26 -9.27
C GLN A 384 0.04 -8.29 -9.61
N GLU A 385 0.44 -9.51 -9.98
CA GLU A 385 -0.49 -10.64 -10.16
C GLU A 385 -1.27 -10.91 -8.87
N GLY A 386 -0.59 -10.86 -7.72
CA GLY A 386 -1.17 -11.01 -6.40
C GLY A 386 -2.27 -10.00 -6.11
N LEU A 387 -2.03 -8.72 -6.38
CA LEU A 387 -3.04 -7.68 -6.24
C LEU A 387 -4.23 -7.90 -7.18
N ARG A 388 -4.00 -8.40 -8.40
CA ARG A 388 -5.08 -8.66 -9.36
C ARG A 388 -5.99 -9.81 -8.91
N VAL A 389 -5.41 -10.91 -8.41
CA VAL A 389 -6.18 -12.11 -8.02
C VAL A 389 -6.79 -12.05 -6.62
N SER A 390 -6.32 -11.14 -5.76
CA SER A 390 -6.91 -10.90 -4.42
C SER A 390 -8.00 -9.83 -4.43
N HIS A 391 -8.14 -9.09 -5.53
CA HIS A 391 -9.16 -8.08 -5.70
C HIS A 391 -10.58 -8.68 -5.68
N ASP A 392 -11.48 -8.06 -4.92
CA ASP A 392 -12.89 -8.42 -4.79
C ASP A 392 -13.78 -7.42 -5.54
N GLY A 393 -14.47 -7.93 -6.56
CA GLY A 393 -15.36 -7.16 -7.43
C GLY A 393 -14.84 -6.95 -8.84
N PRO A 394 -15.37 -5.95 -9.58
CA PRO A 394 -14.93 -5.63 -10.94
C PRO A 394 -13.44 -5.27 -10.95
N PRO A 395 -12.65 -5.67 -11.97
CA PRO A 395 -11.21 -5.42 -11.98
C PRO A 395 -10.84 -3.94 -11.73
N ALA A 396 -10.04 -3.70 -10.70
CA ALA A 396 -9.43 -2.40 -10.47
C ALA A 396 -8.51 -2.00 -11.64
N ARG A 397 -8.41 -0.69 -11.92
CA ARG A 397 -7.33 -0.19 -12.77
C ARG A 397 -6.03 -0.15 -11.96
N GLN A 398 -5.03 -0.92 -12.37
CA GLN A 398 -3.72 -0.98 -11.71
C GLN A 398 -2.71 -0.13 -12.47
N THR A 399 -2.04 0.79 -11.78
CA THR A 399 -0.98 1.64 -12.34
C THR A 399 0.30 1.39 -11.58
N VAL A 400 1.41 1.18 -12.28
CA VAL A 400 2.73 1.04 -11.65
C VAL A 400 3.56 2.28 -11.94
N LEU A 401 4.06 2.91 -10.90
CA LEU A 401 4.89 4.10 -10.97
C LEU A 401 6.31 3.76 -10.53
N GLY A 402 7.28 3.94 -11.42
CA GLY A 402 8.69 3.90 -11.09
C GLY A 402 9.25 5.32 -10.97
N HIS A 403 9.99 5.57 -9.89
CA HIS A 403 10.76 6.81 -9.73
C HIS A 403 12.25 6.51 -9.73
N SER A 404 13.04 7.30 -10.46
CA SER A 404 14.49 7.12 -10.50
C SER A 404 14.84 5.67 -10.89
N TYR A 405 15.71 4.98 -10.15
CA TYR A 405 16.04 3.56 -10.36
C TYR A 405 14.81 2.63 -10.34
N GLY A 406 13.74 2.97 -9.61
CA GLY A 406 12.48 2.23 -9.65
C GLY A 406 11.85 2.19 -11.05
N SER A 407 12.14 3.17 -11.91
CA SER A 407 11.74 3.13 -13.33
C SER A 407 12.38 1.96 -14.07
N LEU A 408 13.64 1.66 -13.78
CA LEU A 408 14.35 0.52 -14.35
C LEU A 408 13.78 -0.79 -13.82
N VAL A 409 13.51 -0.89 -12.51
CA VAL A 409 12.87 -2.06 -11.89
C VAL A 409 11.54 -2.37 -12.58
N VAL A 410 10.68 -1.35 -12.73
CA VAL A 410 9.37 -1.50 -13.39
C VAL A 410 9.52 -1.89 -14.85
N GLY A 411 10.41 -1.23 -15.60
CA GLY A 411 10.60 -1.52 -17.02
C GLY A 411 11.19 -2.90 -17.30
N VAL A 412 12.17 -3.34 -16.49
CA VAL A 412 12.75 -4.68 -16.57
C VAL A 412 11.70 -5.74 -16.21
N ALA A 413 10.95 -5.54 -15.12
CA ALA A 413 9.88 -6.47 -14.74
C ALA A 413 8.81 -6.60 -15.83
N ALA A 414 8.37 -5.48 -16.40
CA ALA A 414 7.39 -5.44 -17.48
C ALA A 414 7.87 -6.17 -18.73
N ARG A 415 9.11 -5.94 -19.15
CA ARG A 415 9.68 -6.56 -20.35
C ARG A 415 9.96 -8.06 -20.18
N GLU A 416 10.55 -8.46 -19.06
CA GLU A 416 11.09 -9.82 -18.89
C GLU A 416 10.06 -10.81 -18.31
N HIS A 417 9.09 -10.31 -17.55
CA HIS A 417 8.09 -11.15 -16.87
C HIS A 417 6.65 -10.76 -17.19
N GLY A 418 6.41 -9.57 -17.76
CA GLY A 418 5.09 -8.95 -17.82
C GLY A 418 4.70 -8.36 -16.46
N LEU A 419 3.77 -7.41 -16.46
CA LEU A 419 3.14 -6.90 -15.25
C LEU A 419 1.63 -6.88 -15.44
N ALA A 420 0.87 -7.39 -14.47
CA ALA A 420 -0.54 -7.05 -14.33
C ALA A 420 -0.68 -5.55 -14.02
N ALA A 421 -0.65 -4.73 -15.06
CA ALA A 421 -0.75 -3.29 -15.00
C ALA A 421 -1.50 -2.77 -16.23
N ASP A 422 -2.38 -1.82 -16.00
CA ASP A 422 -3.16 -1.14 -17.04
C ASP A 422 -2.44 0.11 -17.54
N ALA A 423 -1.51 0.66 -16.74
CA ALA A 423 -0.65 1.78 -17.12
C ALA A 423 0.66 1.81 -16.34
N LEU A 424 1.69 2.41 -16.95
CA LEU A 424 3.00 2.66 -16.35
C LEU A 424 3.29 4.15 -16.28
N ILE A 425 3.88 4.61 -15.18
CA ILE A 425 4.35 5.98 -15.00
C ILE A 425 5.84 5.95 -14.66
N PHE A 426 6.64 6.73 -15.38
CA PHE A 426 8.07 6.92 -15.11
C PHE A 426 8.37 8.37 -14.77
N VAL A 427 8.89 8.63 -13.58
CA VAL A 427 9.26 10.00 -13.15
C VAL A 427 10.73 10.08 -12.77
N GLY A 428 11.42 11.09 -13.29
CA GLY A 428 12.86 11.26 -13.07
C GLY A 428 13.67 10.00 -13.45
N SER A 429 13.35 9.37 -14.58
CA SER A 429 13.92 8.08 -14.97
C SER A 429 15.34 8.22 -15.57
N PRO A 430 16.29 7.32 -15.23
CA PRO A 430 17.56 7.14 -15.95
C PRO A 430 17.45 6.18 -17.16
N GLY A 431 16.23 5.90 -17.61
CA GLY A 431 15.91 4.83 -18.57
C GLY A 431 15.18 3.66 -17.91
N VAL A 432 14.50 2.87 -18.74
CA VAL A 432 13.58 1.80 -18.29
C VAL A 432 13.99 0.42 -18.81
N GLY A 433 15.20 0.29 -19.36
CA GLY A 433 15.76 -0.96 -19.84
C GLY A 433 15.29 -1.38 -21.23
N THR A 434 14.57 -0.52 -21.97
CA THR A 434 14.03 -0.80 -23.30
C THR A 434 14.18 0.41 -24.24
N SER A 435 14.13 0.18 -25.55
CA SER A 435 14.19 1.22 -26.58
C SER A 435 12.83 1.85 -26.92
N HIS A 436 11.72 1.13 -26.70
CA HIS A 436 10.39 1.62 -27.10
C HIS A 436 9.29 1.18 -26.13
N ALA A 437 8.31 2.04 -25.89
CA ALA A 437 7.18 1.80 -24.97
C ALA A 437 6.36 0.53 -25.30
N ALA A 438 6.36 0.11 -26.57
CA ALA A 438 5.65 -1.08 -27.03
C ALA A 438 6.22 -2.40 -26.47
N GLU A 439 7.47 -2.39 -25.98
CA GLU A 439 8.13 -3.56 -25.38
C GLU A 439 7.71 -3.79 -23.92
N LEU A 440 6.98 -2.85 -23.31
CA LEU A 440 6.59 -2.90 -21.89
C LEU A 440 5.30 -3.68 -21.63
N GLY A 441 4.64 -4.21 -22.66
CA GLY A 441 3.52 -5.15 -22.51
C GLY A 441 2.23 -4.56 -21.93
N VAL A 442 2.10 -3.24 -21.82
CA VAL A 442 0.85 -2.55 -21.42
C VAL A 442 0.09 -2.01 -22.64
N PRO A 443 -1.21 -1.66 -22.52
CA PRO A 443 -1.99 -1.16 -23.65
C PRO A 443 -1.34 0.04 -24.36
N PRO A 444 -1.47 0.17 -25.70
CA PRO A 444 -0.93 1.31 -26.43
C PRO A 444 -1.41 2.64 -25.86
N GLY A 445 -0.48 3.57 -25.63
CA GLY A 445 -0.79 4.89 -25.07
C GLY A 445 -0.97 4.92 -23.55
N GLU A 446 -0.67 3.83 -22.84
CA GLU A 446 -0.72 3.75 -21.37
C GLU A 446 0.67 3.71 -20.71
N VAL A 447 1.71 4.11 -21.45
CA VAL A 447 3.04 4.39 -20.91
C VAL A 447 3.20 5.90 -20.81
N TRP A 448 3.46 6.37 -19.59
CA TRP A 448 3.52 7.79 -19.26
C TRP A 448 4.85 8.15 -18.63
N ALA A 449 5.36 9.34 -18.94
CA ALA A 449 6.62 9.82 -18.38
C ALA A 449 6.57 11.31 -18.01
N SER A 450 7.38 11.70 -17.03
CA SER A 450 7.63 13.11 -16.71
C SER A 450 9.02 13.32 -16.13
N SER A 451 9.69 14.38 -16.58
CA SER A 451 11.02 14.76 -16.12
C SER A 451 11.04 16.25 -15.81
N ALA A 452 11.47 16.63 -14.60
CA ALA A 452 11.57 18.02 -14.21
C ALA A 452 12.65 18.73 -15.04
N PRO A 453 12.45 20.02 -15.39
CA PRO A 453 13.41 20.75 -16.22
C PRO A 453 14.82 20.84 -15.60
N ASP A 454 14.89 20.84 -14.27
CA ASP A 454 16.10 20.93 -13.44
C ASP A 454 16.48 19.60 -12.79
N ASP A 455 15.93 18.47 -13.26
CA ASP A 455 16.33 17.15 -12.77
C ASP A 455 17.74 16.78 -13.27
N VAL A 456 18.62 16.47 -12.32
CA VAL A 456 20.00 16.04 -12.57
C VAL A 456 20.08 14.73 -13.37
N ILE A 457 19.03 13.89 -13.32
CA ILE A 457 18.99 12.61 -14.04
C ILE A 457 19.03 12.79 -15.56
N ARG A 458 18.64 13.96 -16.07
CA ARG A 458 18.71 14.29 -17.50
C ARG A 458 20.15 14.40 -18.02
N ALA A 459 21.14 14.44 -17.13
CA ALA A 459 22.56 14.44 -17.49
C ALA A 459 23.19 13.03 -17.48
N ALA A 460 22.42 11.98 -17.16
CA ALA A 460 22.90 10.61 -17.09
C ALA A 460 23.19 10.05 -18.49
N ARG A 461 24.48 9.96 -18.87
CA ARG A 461 24.94 9.47 -20.20
C ARG A 461 25.30 7.97 -20.22
N PRO A 462 25.10 7.25 -21.35
CA PRO A 462 25.43 5.82 -21.51
C PRO A 462 26.85 5.41 -21.06
N VAL A 463 26.98 4.21 -20.51
CA VAL A 463 28.24 3.67 -19.91
C VAL A 463 29.34 3.33 -20.93
N ASP A 464 29.02 3.20 -22.21
CA ASP A 464 29.95 2.90 -23.29
C ASP A 464 30.81 4.12 -23.72
N GLU A 465 30.35 5.36 -23.46
CA GLU A 465 31.16 6.57 -23.64
C GLU A 465 32.25 6.76 -22.55
N LEU A 466 32.09 6.15 -21.37
CA LEU A 466 33.06 6.24 -20.28
C LEU A 466 34.34 5.42 -20.57
N GLY A 467 34.20 4.28 -21.26
CA GLY A 467 35.33 3.41 -21.62
C GLY A 467 36.33 4.06 -22.60
N ARG A 468 35.87 5.00 -23.44
CA ARG A 468 36.75 5.73 -24.39
C ARG A 468 37.51 6.91 -23.78
N ARG A 469 37.15 7.35 -22.57
CA ARG A 469 37.77 8.52 -21.90
C ARG A 469 38.69 8.19 -20.72
N ALA A 470 38.73 6.93 -20.28
CA ALA A 470 39.66 6.46 -19.25
C ALA A 470 41.16 6.52 -19.66
N LEU A 471 41.48 6.90 -20.91
CA LEU A 471 42.87 7.05 -21.39
C LEU A 471 43.54 8.36 -20.94
N PHE A 472 42.80 9.33 -20.38
CA PHE A 472 43.35 10.61 -19.92
C PHE A 472 42.88 10.90 -18.49
N GLY A 473 43.74 10.59 -17.51
CA GLY A 473 43.43 10.59 -16.08
C GLY A 473 42.95 11.91 -15.49
N ALA A 474 41.65 12.01 -15.25
CA ALA A 474 41.04 12.98 -14.33
C ALA A 474 39.97 12.28 -13.46
N ALA A 475 39.73 12.84 -12.26
CA ALA A 475 39.00 12.22 -11.15
C ALA A 475 37.57 11.70 -11.48
N PRO A 476 37.08 10.64 -10.79
CA PRO A 476 35.86 9.90 -11.18
C PRO A 476 34.58 10.74 -11.20
N LEU A 477 34.45 11.72 -10.30
CA LEU A 477 33.21 12.50 -10.15
C LEU A 477 32.95 13.46 -11.32
N ALA A 478 34.00 14.03 -11.92
CA ALA A 478 33.86 14.97 -13.03
C ALA A 478 33.51 14.27 -14.35
N ALA A 479 33.82 12.98 -14.47
CA ALA A 479 33.44 12.15 -15.61
C ALA A 479 31.96 11.71 -15.57
N VAL A 480 31.37 11.61 -14.36
CA VAL A 480 30.00 11.13 -14.12
C VAL A 480 28.94 12.25 -14.31
N LEU A 481 29.31 13.53 -14.20
CA LEU A 481 28.38 14.67 -14.25
C LEU A 481 28.77 15.74 -15.30
N GLY A 482 29.27 15.34 -16.47
CA GLY A 482 29.80 16.26 -17.49
C GLY A 482 28.88 17.43 -17.89
N TRP A 483 29.44 18.65 -17.83
CA TRP A 483 28.89 20.01 -18.15
C TRP A 483 27.96 20.07 -19.41
N PRO A 484 27.02 21.05 -19.49
CA PRO A 484 25.85 21.07 -20.35
C PRO A 484 26.22 21.32 -21.81
N GLY A 485 25.71 20.47 -22.67
CA GLY A 485 25.89 20.60 -24.10
C GLY A 485 25.54 19.29 -24.80
N ARG A 486 24.33 19.27 -25.38
CA ARG A 486 23.67 18.23 -26.20
C ARG A 486 22.78 17.24 -25.45
N THR A 487 21.49 17.36 -25.77
CA THR A 487 20.38 16.43 -25.56
C THR A 487 20.63 15.14 -26.33
N GLY A 488 20.96 14.06 -25.63
CA GLY A 488 20.88 12.71 -26.16
C GLY A 488 19.55 12.08 -25.74
N HIS A 489 18.93 11.31 -26.63
CA HIS A 489 17.70 10.57 -26.34
C HIS A 489 17.99 9.25 -25.59
N GLU A 490 19.26 8.88 -25.43
CA GLU A 490 19.71 7.69 -24.69
C GLU A 490 20.26 8.06 -23.31
N LEU A 491 19.76 7.36 -22.29
CA LEU A 491 20.17 7.42 -20.89
C LEU A 491 20.93 6.14 -20.51
N TRP A 492 21.31 6.00 -19.23
CA TRP A 492 22.05 4.84 -18.71
C TRP A 492 21.41 3.50 -19.08
N PHE A 493 20.08 3.46 -19.07
CA PHE A 493 19.32 2.24 -19.27
C PHE A 493 18.38 2.31 -20.47
N GLY A 494 18.84 2.90 -21.57
CA GLY A 494 18.10 2.96 -22.82
C GLY A 494 17.45 4.32 -23.07
N HIS A 495 16.47 4.34 -23.97
CA HIS A 495 15.87 5.58 -24.47
C HIS A 495 15.10 6.31 -23.36
N ASP A 496 15.22 7.64 -23.29
CA ASP A 496 14.52 8.47 -22.30
C ASP A 496 13.01 8.30 -22.45
N PRO A 497 12.28 7.79 -21.44
CA PRO A 497 10.85 7.59 -21.56
C PRO A 497 10.05 8.89 -21.73
N ALA A 498 10.65 10.04 -21.41
CA ALA A 498 10.06 11.36 -21.65
C ALA A 498 10.36 11.92 -23.05
N ASP A 499 11.14 11.22 -23.87
CA ASP A 499 11.41 11.60 -25.25
C ASP A 499 10.30 11.11 -26.21
N PRO A 500 9.83 11.94 -27.17
CA PRO A 500 8.81 11.51 -28.12
C PRO A 500 9.15 10.26 -28.94
N GLY A 501 10.44 10.00 -29.20
CA GLY A 501 10.92 8.83 -29.92
C GLY A 501 10.73 7.50 -29.17
N PHE A 502 10.49 7.55 -27.86
CA PHE A 502 10.20 6.36 -27.05
C PHE A 502 8.83 5.74 -27.38
N GLY A 503 7.89 6.54 -27.91
CA GLY A 503 6.52 6.12 -28.15
C GLY A 503 5.59 6.15 -26.91
N GLY A 504 6.05 6.73 -25.79
CA GLY A 504 5.24 7.01 -24.61
C GLY A 504 4.54 8.37 -24.66
N ARG A 505 3.66 8.63 -23.69
CA ARG A 505 3.00 9.94 -23.47
C ARG A 505 3.73 10.71 -22.37
N VAL A 506 3.76 12.03 -22.47
CA VAL A 506 4.46 12.89 -21.50
C VAL A 506 3.47 13.82 -20.80
N PHE A 507 3.67 14.07 -19.51
CA PHE A 507 2.94 15.07 -18.74
C PHE A 507 3.87 16.12 -18.13
N PRO A 508 3.40 17.36 -17.94
CA PRO A 508 4.25 18.46 -17.48
C PRO A 508 4.75 18.26 -16.04
N SER A 509 5.94 18.78 -15.76
CA SER A 509 6.49 18.92 -14.41
C SER A 509 6.99 20.35 -14.20
N GLY A 510 6.82 20.86 -12.98
CA GLY A 510 7.46 22.08 -12.52
C GLY A 510 8.95 21.87 -12.23
N ARG A 511 9.64 22.97 -11.89
CA ARG A 511 10.96 22.91 -11.24
C ARG A 511 10.80 22.31 -9.84
N GLY A 512 11.79 21.54 -9.42
CA GLY A 512 11.75 20.82 -8.14
C GLY A 512 12.85 19.76 -8.00
N GLY A 513 13.79 19.72 -8.95
CA GLY A 513 14.85 18.72 -8.98
C GLY A 513 14.31 17.29 -9.03
N HIS A 514 15.09 16.35 -8.50
CA HIS A 514 14.84 14.92 -8.63
C HIS A 514 13.71 14.37 -7.73
N THR A 515 13.29 15.13 -6.72
CA THR A 515 12.33 14.66 -5.70
C THR A 515 11.07 15.53 -5.60
N GLY A 516 11.03 16.69 -6.27
CA GLY A 516 9.94 17.67 -6.19
C GLY A 516 8.67 17.32 -6.96
N TYR A 517 8.60 16.17 -7.65
CA TYR A 517 7.43 15.76 -8.45
C TYR A 517 6.13 15.65 -7.63
N TRP A 518 6.24 15.38 -6.33
CA TRP A 518 5.09 15.24 -5.42
C TRP A 518 4.75 16.52 -4.65
N GLU A 519 5.45 17.63 -4.89
CA GLU A 519 5.17 18.88 -4.19
C GLU A 519 3.79 19.44 -4.56
N ALA A 520 3.14 20.07 -3.59
CA ALA A 520 1.86 20.72 -3.80
C ALA A 520 2.02 21.84 -4.84
N GLY A 521 1.19 21.80 -5.89
CA GLY A 521 1.27 22.76 -7.00
C GLY A 521 2.22 22.36 -8.12
N ASN A 522 3.00 21.28 -7.98
CA ASN A 522 3.73 20.73 -9.12
C ASN A 522 2.75 20.03 -10.09
N PRO A 523 2.71 20.40 -11.39
CA PRO A 523 1.87 19.74 -12.40
C PRO A 523 2.06 18.23 -12.50
N ALA A 524 3.25 17.72 -12.12
CA ALA A 524 3.53 16.29 -12.12
C ALA A 524 2.61 15.52 -11.18
N LEU A 525 2.29 16.06 -9.99
CA LEU A 525 1.39 15.42 -9.04
C LEU A 525 -0.02 15.24 -9.61
N ASP A 526 -0.49 16.25 -10.35
CA ASP A 526 -1.79 16.23 -11.01
C ASP A 526 -1.80 15.23 -12.18
N GLY A 527 -0.72 15.20 -12.97
CA GLY A 527 -0.53 14.23 -14.05
C GLY A 527 -0.52 12.79 -13.54
N MET A 528 0.25 12.49 -12.49
CA MET A 528 0.29 11.17 -11.86
C MET A 528 -1.11 10.72 -11.41
N ALA A 529 -1.86 11.61 -10.72
CA ALA A 529 -3.20 11.28 -10.24
C ALA A 529 -4.21 11.07 -11.38
N ARG A 530 -4.17 11.89 -12.44
CA ARG A 530 -5.03 11.71 -13.61
C ARG A 530 -4.76 10.41 -14.33
N VAL A 531 -3.49 10.04 -14.50
CA VAL A 531 -3.12 8.74 -15.08
C VAL A 531 -3.66 7.62 -14.21
N VAL A 532 -3.48 7.64 -12.89
CA VAL A 532 -4.03 6.61 -11.98
C VAL A 532 -5.55 6.47 -12.13
N LEU A 533 -6.26 7.60 -12.21
CA LEU A 533 -7.71 7.64 -12.41
C LEU A 533 -8.18 7.27 -13.84
N GLY A 534 -7.27 7.09 -14.80
CA GLY A 534 -7.60 6.88 -16.22
C GLY A 534 -8.29 8.09 -16.86
N ARG A 535 -7.90 9.30 -16.47
CA ARG A 535 -8.47 10.57 -16.95
C ARG A 535 -7.54 11.22 -17.98
N PRO A 536 -8.08 11.98 -18.94
CA PRO A 536 -7.27 12.83 -19.82
C PRO A 536 -6.44 13.83 -19.00
N LEU A 537 -5.22 14.11 -19.44
CA LEU A 537 -4.30 15.04 -18.79
C LEU A 537 -4.67 16.51 -18.96
#